data_AF-A0A0F7IFT4-F1
#
_entry.id   AF-A0A0F7IFT4-F1
#
_cell.length_a   1.000
_cell.length_b   1.000
_cell.length_c   1.000
_cell.angle_alpha   90.00
_cell.angle_beta   90.00
_cell.angle_gamma   90.00
#
_symmetry.space_group_name_H-M   'P 1'
#
loop_
_entity.id
_entity.type
_entity.pdbx_description
1 polymer ?
#
loop_
_entity_poly.entity_id
_entity_poly.type
_entity_poly.pdbx_seq_one_letter_code
_entity_poly.pdbx_strand_id
1 'polypeptide(L)'
;MDRAEMTQIKEFVRDMDKNQKVMYFEQKRKSVGMAVALSILIPELGQMYLGKVGKGILILLFSWLIIPWIYGIYDAYKYSKDYNALLYTIIFDSN
;
A
#
# COMPACT_ATOMS: atom_id res chain seq x y z
N MET A 1 -0.57 -3.62 5.89
CA MET A 1 -1.63 -3.13 6.79
C MET A 1 -1.48 -3.95 8.05
N ASP A 2 -1.15 -3.28 9.13
CA ASP A 2 -0.98 -3.96 10.42
C ASP A 2 -2.34 -4.26 11.03
N ARG A 3 -2.44 -5.30 11.88
CA ARG A 3 -3.72 -5.69 12.49
C ARG A 3 -4.38 -4.53 13.24
N ALA A 4 -3.60 -3.67 13.88
CA ALA A 4 -4.10 -2.49 14.57
C ALA A 4 -4.80 -1.50 13.60
N GLU A 5 -4.16 -1.19 12.47
CA GLU A 5 -4.77 -0.35 11.42
C GLU A 5 -6.06 -0.98 10.88
N MET A 6 -6.05 -2.29 10.69
CA MET A 6 -7.18 -3.07 10.18
C MET A 6 -8.40 -2.96 11.11
N THR A 7 -8.20 -3.12 12.42
CA THR A 7 -9.25 -3.00 13.44
C THR A 7 -9.79 -1.57 13.51
N GLN A 8 -8.91 -0.56 13.49
CA GLN A 8 -9.32 0.84 13.51
C GLN A 8 -10.17 1.22 12.28
N ILE A 9 -9.74 0.81 11.08
CA ILE A 9 -10.50 1.06 9.84
C ILE A 9 -11.85 0.36 9.90
N LYS A 10 -11.90 -0.90 10.36
CA LYS A 10 -13.15 -1.65 10.49
C LYS A 10 -14.15 -0.98 11.43
N GLU A 11 -13.68 -0.55 12.60
CA GLU A 11 -14.51 0.11 13.61
C GLU A 11 -15.00 1.48 13.12
N PHE A 12 -14.12 2.28 12.50
CA PHE A 12 -14.46 3.58 11.92
C PHE A 12 -15.49 3.47 10.79
N VAL A 13 -15.34 2.48 9.92
CA VAL A 13 -16.21 2.28 8.74
C VAL A 13 -17.53 1.61 9.12
N ARG A 14 -17.63 0.96 10.28
CA ARG A 14 -18.87 0.31 10.75
C ARG A 14 -20.03 1.30 10.86
N ASP A 15 -19.75 2.51 11.34
CA ASP A 15 -20.75 3.54 11.59
C ASP A 15 -20.93 4.51 10.40
N MET A 16 -20.29 4.25 9.25
CA MET A 16 -20.35 5.08 8.04
C MET A 16 -21.45 4.64 7.06
N ASP A 17 -22.15 5.62 6.48
CA ASP A 17 -23.09 5.42 5.35
C ASP A 17 -22.36 4.93 4.09
N LYS A 18 -23.05 4.19 3.20
CA LYS A 18 -22.49 3.67 1.93
C LYS A 18 -21.72 4.73 1.13
N ASN A 19 -22.21 5.96 1.04
CA ASN A 19 -21.51 7.01 0.29
C ASN A 19 -20.20 7.43 0.97
N GLN A 20 -20.20 7.48 2.30
CA GLN A 20 -19.01 7.78 3.11
C GLN A 20 -17.97 6.65 2.99
N LYS A 21 -18.41 5.39 2.94
CA LYS A 21 -17.54 4.22 2.73
C LYS A 21 -16.79 4.29 1.40
N VAL A 22 -17.47 4.69 0.31
CA VAL A 22 -16.86 4.85 -1.02
C VAL A 22 -15.84 5.99 -1.01
N MET A 23 -16.19 7.14 -0.45
CA MET A 23 -15.28 8.29 -0.37
C MET A 23 -14.04 7.99 0.48
N TYR A 24 -14.22 7.28 1.61
CA TYR A 24 -13.12 6.84 2.46
C TYR A 24 -12.20 5.82 1.76
N PHE A 25 -12.77 4.88 1.01
CA PHE A 25 -12.00 3.94 0.20
C PHE A 25 -11.16 4.67 -0.85
N GLU A 26 -11.73 5.62 -1.59
CA GLU A 26 -10.98 6.40 -2.59
C GLU A 26 -9.84 7.21 -1.96
N GLN A 27 -10.06 7.80 -0.78
CA GLN A 27 -9.06 8.59 -0.07
C GLN A 27 -7.91 7.73 0.45
N LYS A 28 -8.20 6.52 0.96
CA LYS A 28 -7.19 5.60 1.52
C LYS A 28 -6.57 4.67 0.48
N ARG A 29 -7.12 4.58 -0.73
CA ARG A 29 -6.59 3.78 -1.83
C ARG A 29 -5.20 4.28 -2.20
N LYS A 30 -4.20 3.41 -2.05
CA LYS A 30 -2.83 3.75 -2.47
C LYS A 30 -2.72 3.66 -3.99
N SER A 31 -2.18 4.71 -4.60
CA SER A 31 -1.93 4.72 -6.05
C SER A 31 -0.75 3.80 -6.37
N VAL A 32 -1.08 2.62 -6.91
CA VAL A 32 -0.12 1.63 -7.42
C VAL A 32 0.81 2.26 -8.46
N GLY A 33 0.24 3.07 -9.37
CA GLY A 33 0.98 3.73 -10.43
C GLY A 33 2.02 4.72 -9.92
N MET A 34 1.69 5.50 -8.88
CA MET A 34 2.67 6.38 -8.24
C MET A 34 3.73 5.58 -7.50
N ALA A 35 3.36 4.56 -6.71
CA ALA A 35 4.34 3.74 -6.00
C ALA A 35 5.35 3.07 -6.95
N VAL A 36 4.89 2.60 -8.12
CA VAL A 36 5.74 2.01 -9.15
C VAL A 36 6.59 3.07 -9.87
N ALA A 37 6.00 4.19 -10.30
CA ALA A 37 6.73 5.27 -10.97
C ALA A 37 7.83 5.87 -10.07
N LEU A 38 7.54 6.04 -8.77
CA LEU A 38 8.54 6.49 -7.80
C LEU A 38 9.63 5.43 -7.58
N SER A 39 9.29 4.13 -7.54
CA SER A 39 10.29 3.04 -7.44
C SER A 39 11.22 2.95 -8.65
N ILE A 40 10.75 3.34 -9.83
CA ILE A 40 11.57 3.35 -11.06
C ILE A 40 12.59 4.51 -11.03
N LEU A 41 12.17 5.68 -10.56
CA LEU A 41 13.02 6.87 -10.44
C LEU A 41 14.04 6.73 -9.30
N ILE A 42 13.57 6.31 -8.12
CA ILE A 42 14.40 6.05 -6.94
C ILE A 42 13.82 4.82 -6.24
N PRO A 43 14.56 3.69 -6.17
CA PRO A 43 14.05 2.40 -5.67
C PRO A 43 13.41 2.47 -4.28
N GLU A 44 13.93 3.38 -3.46
CA GLU A 44 13.49 3.61 -2.09
C GLU A 44 12.16 4.38 -1.98
N LEU A 45 11.90 5.34 -2.87
CA LEU A 45 10.78 6.27 -2.72
C LEU A 45 9.41 5.58 -2.82
N GLY A 46 9.29 4.56 -3.67
CA GLY A 46 8.05 3.81 -3.78
C GLY A 46 7.77 2.93 -2.56
N GLN A 47 8.80 2.34 -1.95
CA GLN A 47 8.68 1.57 -0.71
C GLN A 47 8.38 2.48 0.50
N MET A 48 8.92 3.70 0.50
CA MET A 48 8.64 4.75 1.50
C MET A 48 7.18 5.23 1.40
N TYR A 49 6.65 5.44 0.18
CA TYR A 49 5.23 5.76 -0.05
C TYR A 49 4.28 4.63 0.42
N LEU A 50 4.73 3.39 0.31
CA LEU A 50 4.00 2.22 0.78
C LEU A 50 4.03 2.08 2.32
N GLY A 51 4.82 2.88 3.03
CA GLY A 51 4.95 2.87 4.49
C GLY A 51 5.91 1.79 5.01
N LYS A 52 6.71 1.19 4.12
CA LYS A 52 7.67 0.11 4.45
C LYS A 52 9.11 0.59 4.32
N VAL A 53 9.45 1.61 5.12
CA VAL A 53 10.78 2.23 5.13
C VAL A 53 11.88 1.19 5.40
N GLY A 54 11.65 0.24 6.32
CA GLY A 54 12.64 -0.79 6.64
C GLY A 54 12.96 -1.75 5.48
N LYS A 55 11.98 -2.06 4.62
CA LYS A 55 12.23 -2.85 3.40
C LYS A 55 12.84 -2.00 2.28
N GLY A 56 12.46 -0.72 2.21
CA GLY A 56 13.05 0.26 1.29
C GLY A 56 14.55 0.42 1.48
N ILE A 57 15.03 0.50 2.73
CA ILE A 57 16.47 0.63 3.05
C ILE A 57 17.26 -0.61 2.62
N LEU A 58 16.72 -1.82 2.81
CA LEU A 58 17.38 -3.05 2.34
C LEU A 58 17.50 -3.06 0.81
N ILE A 59 16.43 -2.70 0.10
CA ILE A 59 16.45 -2.64 -1.36
C ILE A 59 17.39 -1.53 -1.86
N LEU A 60 17.47 -0.39 -1.17
CA LEU A 60 18.41 0.69 -1.46
C LEU A 60 19.87 0.23 -1.30
N LEU A 61 20.21 -0.43 -0.19
CA LEU A 61 21.57 -0.93 0.05
C LEU A 61 22.03 -1.95 -1.00
N PHE A 62 21.09 -2.68 -1.60
CA PHE A 62 21.35 -3.63 -2.69
C PHE A 62 20.95 -3.09 -4.07
N SER A 63 20.59 -1.80 -4.22
CA SER A 63 20.00 -1.28 -5.47
C SER A 63 21.01 -1.13 -6.60
N TRP A 64 22.31 -1.23 -6.30
CA TRP A 64 23.38 -1.32 -7.29
C TRP A 64 23.39 -2.66 -8.05
N LEU A 65 22.67 -3.67 -7.57
CA LEU A 65 22.38 -4.90 -8.31
C LEU A 65 21.03 -4.77 -9.05
N ILE A 66 21.00 -5.21 -10.32
CA ILE A 66 19.79 -5.20 -11.15
C ILE A 66 18.68 -6.11 -10.58
N ILE A 67 19.05 -7.22 -9.94
CA ILE A 67 18.09 -8.22 -9.42
C ILE A 67 17.24 -7.67 -8.24
N PRO A 68 17.82 -7.12 -7.16
CA PRO A 68 17.08 -6.45 -6.09
C PRO A 68 16.24 -5.27 -6.56
N TRP A 69 16.69 -4.54 -7.60
CA TRP A 69 15.94 -3.43 -8.17
C TRP A 69 14.62 -3.89 -8.81
N ILE A 70 14.67 -4.90 -9.68
CA ILE A 70 13.46 -5.48 -10.30
C ILE A 70 12.55 -6.09 -9.24
N TYR A 71 13.13 -6.74 -8.23
CA TYR A 71 12.37 -7.28 -7.09
C TYR A 71 11.66 -6.17 -6.31
N GLY A 72 12.30 -5.03 -6.06
CA GLY A 72 11.69 -3.90 -5.36
C GLY A 72 10.46 -3.33 -6.08
N ILE A 73 10.50 -3.25 -7.41
CA ILE A 73 9.37 -2.82 -8.25
C ILE A 73 8.24 -3.84 -8.17
N TYR A 74 8.55 -5.14 -8.31
CA TYR A 74 7.55 -6.21 -8.22
C TYR A 74 6.89 -6.27 -6.84
N ASP A 75 7.68 -6.14 -5.77
CA ASP A 75 7.19 -6.14 -4.39
C ASP A 75 6.29 -4.92 -4.12
N ALA A 76 6.66 -3.74 -4.62
CA ALA A 76 5.84 -2.53 -4.50
C ALA A 76 4.49 -2.69 -5.23
N TYR A 77 4.50 -3.26 -6.44
CA TYR A 77 3.30 -3.55 -7.20
C TYR A 77 2.38 -4.53 -6.44
N LYS A 78 2.92 -5.68 -6.02
CA LYS A 78 2.15 -6.71 -5.32
C LYS A 78 1.59 -6.17 -4.00
N TYR A 79 2.41 -5.48 -3.22
CA TYR A 79 2.00 -4.95 -1.93
C TYR A 79 0.88 -3.91 -2.03
N SER A 80 0.95 -3.00 -3.01
CA SER A 80 -0.11 -2.00 -3.23
C SER A 80 -1.44 -2.64 -3.67
N LYS A 81 -1.40 -3.69 -4.50
CA LYS A 81 -2.58 -4.47 -4.86
C LYS A 81 -3.19 -5.18 -3.66
N ASP A 82 -2.37 -5.90 -2.89
CA ASP A 82 -2.83 -6.64 -1.72
C ASP A 82 -3.42 -5.70 -0.67
N TYR A 83 -2.82 -4.52 -0.47
CA TYR A 83 -3.34 -3.49 0.42
C TYR A 83 -4.70 -2.97 -0.03
N ASN A 84 -4.87 -2.63 -1.30
CA ASN A 84 -6.14 -2.12 -1.83
C ASN A 84 -7.25 -3.18 -1.79
N ALA A 85 -6.90 -4.46 -2.02
CA ALA A 85 -7.84 -5.58 -1.89
C ALA A 85 -8.31 -5.75 -0.44
N LEU A 86 -7.40 -5.72 0.53
CA LEU A 86 -7.75 -5.79 1.96
C LEU A 86 -8.59 -4.58 2.40
N LEU A 87 -8.26 -3.38 1.94
CA LEU A 87 -9.03 -2.18 2.25
C LEU A 87 -10.47 -2.31 1.73
N TYR A 88 -10.66 -2.87 0.53
CA TYR A 88 -11.99 -3.09 -0.04
C TYR A 88 -12.81 -4.07 0.81
N THR A 89 -12.24 -5.21 1.22
CA THR A 89 -12.98 -6.20 2.01
C THR A 89 -13.34 -5.64 3.39
N ILE A 90 -12.45 -4.91 4.04
CA ILE A 90 -12.75 -4.31 5.35
C ILE A 90 -13.89 -3.29 5.24
N ILE A 91 -13.96 -2.53 4.14
CA ILE A 91 -14.94 -1.46 3.98
C ILE A 91 -16.31 -2.01 3.54
N PHE A 92 -16.33 -2.92 2.57
CA PHE A 92 -17.55 -3.35 1.89
C PHE A 92 -18.04 -4.76 2.26
N ASP A 93 -17.14 -5.64 2.68
CA ASP A 93 -17.45 -7.04 3.05
C ASP A 93 -17.69 -7.20 4.57
N SER A 94 -17.39 -6.18 5.37
CA SER A 94 -17.63 -6.15 6.83
C SER A 94 -19.10 -5.94 7.24
N ASN A 95 -20.06 -6.20 6.35
CA ASN A 95 -21.49 -5.96 6.60
C ASN A 95 -22.19 -7.15 7.25
#